data_AF-A0A377GH33-F1
#
_entry.id   AF-A0A377GH33-F1
#
_cell.length_a   1.000
_cell.length_b   1.000
_cell.length_c   1.000
_cell.angle_alpha   90.00
_cell.angle_beta   90.00
_cell.angle_gamma   90.00
#
_symmetry.space_group_name_H-M   'P 1'
#
loop_
_entity.id
_entity.type
_entity.pdbx_description
1 polymer ?
#
loop_
_entity_poly.entity_id
_entity_poly.type
_entity_poly.pdbx_seq_one_letter_code
_entity_poly.pdbx_strand_id
1 'polypeptide(L)'
;MATSSNEFAALVNQLHRSPNDHVLQQAVLQHLPKMIALARDNPMALYHLAHIYPPTSSEYKQTMRQAANLKCTNAMLVMVQILGNSNDTNDLQTATYYFNMINKSNDSYIKEQARLLLDEFPELSKTIQEQEKPNLSYSHARFFTHQRKREEPVEYIETVACKA
;
A
#
# COMPACT_ATOMS: atom_id res chain seq x y z
N MET A 1 10.68 -0.34 33.87
CA MET A 1 9.65 0.50 33.20
C MET A 1 9.45 -0.01 31.78
N ALA A 2 8.21 -0.05 31.30
CA ALA A 2 7.93 -0.54 29.96
C ALA A 2 8.21 0.56 28.91
N THR A 3 9.40 0.59 28.32
CA THR A 3 9.65 1.40 27.12
C THR A 3 8.73 0.98 25.97
N SER A 4 7.90 1.91 25.51
CA SER A 4 7.04 1.74 24.34
C SER A 4 7.83 1.81 23.02
N SER A 5 7.25 1.35 21.90
CA SER A 5 7.89 1.50 20.58
C SER A 5 8.14 2.96 20.22
N ASN A 6 7.30 3.88 20.71
CA ASN A 6 7.42 5.32 20.43
C ASN A 6 8.58 5.94 21.19
N GLU A 7 8.79 5.55 22.45
CA GLU A 7 9.96 5.98 23.23
C GLU A 7 11.27 5.51 22.59
N PHE A 8 11.30 4.26 22.08
CA PHE A 8 12.45 3.77 21.33
C PHE A 8 12.71 4.60 20.08
N ALA A 9 11.67 4.92 19.29
CA ALA A 9 11.81 5.78 18.12
C ALA A 9 12.33 7.18 18.48
N ALA A 10 11.89 7.75 19.60
CA ALA A 10 12.38 9.04 20.08
C ALA A 10 13.88 8.98 20.41
N LEU A 11 14.34 7.91 21.06
CA LEU A 11 15.77 7.69 21.36
C LEU A 11 16.61 7.56 20.09
N VAL A 12 16.15 6.77 19.12
CA VAL A 12 16.83 6.61 17.82
C VAL A 12 16.92 7.94 17.07
N ASN A 13 15.84 8.72 17.06
CA ASN A 13 15.82 10.05 16.44
C ASN A 13 16.78 11.03 17.14
N GLN A 14 16.91 10.97 18.46
CA GLN A 14 17.89 11.76 19.20
C GLN A 14 19.32 11.33 18.84
N LEU A 15 19.57 10.03 18.74
CA LEU A 15 20.87 9.50 18.34
C LEU A 15 21.26 9.95 16.93
N HIS A 16 20.32 10.00 15.98
CA HIS A 16 20.58 10.55 14.63
C HIS A 16 20.99 12.02 14.63
N ARG A 17 20.49 12.82 15.59
CA ARG A 17 20.88 14.23 15.74
C ARG A 17 22.23 14.39 16.44
N SER A 18 22.57 13.47 17.32
CA SER A 18 23.79 13.48 18.13
C SER A 18 24.52 12.13 18.04
N PRO A 19 25.10 11.77 16.88
CA PRO A 19 25.62 10.42 16.64
C PRO A 19 26.82 10.06 17.54
N ASN A 20 27.54 11.06 18.05
CA ASN A 20 28.70 10.89 18.92
C ASN A 20 28.35 10.85 20.42
N ASP A 21 27.06 10.88 20.78
CA ASP A 21 26.62 10.77 22.17
C ASP A 21 26.62 9.31 22.62
N HIS A 22 27.66 8.92 23.36
CA HIS A 22 27.83 7.56 23.88
C HIS A 22 26.72 7.15 24.85
N VAL A 23 26.10 8.08 25.58
CA VAL A 23 25.01 7.78 26.52
C VAL A 23 23.76 7.38 25.74
N LEU A 24 23.44 8.11 24.67
CA LEU A 24 22.33 7.78 23.79
C LEU A 24 22.54 6.45 23.06
N GLN A 25 23.76 6.18 22.58
CA GLN A 25 24.10 4.88 21.98
C GLN A 25 23.84 3.73 22.96
N GLN A 26 24.30 3.86 24.21
CA GLN A 26 24.10 2.84 25.23
C GLN A 26 22.62 2.65 25.58
N ALA A 27 21.84 3.73 25.67
CA ALA A 27 20.40 3.66 25.93
C ALA A 27 19.66 2.92 24.80
N VAL A 28 19.98 3.21 23.53
CA VAL A 28 19.39 2.49 22.38
C VAL A 28 19.75 1.00 22.44
N LEU A 29 21.02 0.66 22.68
CA LEU A 29 21.46 -0.73 22.80
C LEU A 29 20.78 -1.48 23.95
N GLN A 30 20.54 -0.80 25.07
CA GLN A 30 19.85 -1.39 26.23
C GLN A 30 18.39 -1.73 25.92
N HIS A 31 17.72 -0.92 25.10
CA HIS A 31 16.31 -1.13 24.73
C HIS A 31 16.11 -2.01 23.48
N LEU A 32 17.15 -2.21 22.67
CA LEU A 32 17.10 -2.95 21.41
C LEU A 32 16.54 -4.39 21.55
N PRO A 33 16.95 -5.24 22.52
CA PRO A 33 16.42 -6.60 22.63
C PRO A 33 14.91 -6.64 22.84
N LYS A 34 14.40 -5.69 23.64
CA LYS A 34 12.97 -5.55 23.88
C LYS A 34 12.23 -5.07 22.62
N MET A 35 12.83 -4.15 21.89
CA MET A 35 12.28 -3.66 20.62
C MET A 35 12.18 -4.78 19.58
N ILE A 36 13.21 -5.62 19.47
CA ILE A 36 13.22 -6.81 18.61
C ILE A 36 12.08 -7.77 19.00
N ALA A 37 11.87 -7.99 20.30
CA ALA A 37 10.78 -8.84 20.76
C ALA A 37 9.40 -8.27 20.38
N LEU A 38 9.21 -6.96 20.56
CA LEU A 38 7.95 -6.27 20.22
C LEU A 38 7.69 -6.28 18.70
N ALA A 39 8.73 -6.12 17.89
CA ALA A 39 8.64 -6.05 16.44
C ALA A 39 8.21 -7.36 15.76
N ARG A 40 8.19 -8.49 16.48
CA ARG A 40 7.72 -9.78 15.95
C ARG A 40 6.26 -9.75 15.53
N ASP A 41 5.43 -9.13 16.36
CA ASP A 41 3.97 -9.13 16.18
C ASP A 41 3.39 -7.71 16.01
N ASN A 42 4.21 -6.67 16.20
CA ASN A 42 3.79 -5.27 16.07
C ASN A 42 4.46 -4.61 14.85
N PRO A 43 3.69 -4.30 13.79
CA PRO A 43 4.25 -3.74 12.56
C PRO A 43 4.74 -2.29 12.72
N MET A 44 4.20 -1.53 13.67
CA MET A 44 4.72 -0.21 14.03
C MET A 44 6.05 -0.31 14.75
N ALA A 45 6.22 -1.32 15.61
CA ALA A 45 7.49 -1.58 16.25
C ALA A 45 8.54 -2.00 15.21
N LEU A 46 8.18 -2.86 14.25
CA LEU A 46 9.09 -3.22 13.16
C LEU A 46 9.49 -2.00 12.32
N TYR A 47 8.55 -1.09 12.06
CA TYR A 47 8.82 0.21 11.42
C TYR A 47 9.84 1.05 12.22
N HIS A 48 9.66 1.19 13.53
CA HIS A 48 10.61 1.92 14.37
C HIS A 48 11.98 1.24 14.50
N LEU A 49 11.99 -0.10 14.50
CA LEU A 49 13.23 -0.86 14.51
C LEU A 49 14.04 -0.64 13.23
N ALA A 50 13.39 -0.46 12.08
CA ALA A 50 14.08 -0.19 10.82
C ALA A 50 14.98 1.05 10.90
N HIS A 51 14.56 2.09 11.65
CA HIS A 51 15.30 3.36 11.77
C HIS A 51 16.63 3.25 12.51
N ILE A 52 17.01 2.10 13.08
CA ILE A 52 18.38 1.90 13.59
C ILE A 52 19.39 1.77 12.43
N TYR A 53 18.91 1.39 11.24
CA TYR A 53 19.72 1.22 10.05
C TYR A 53 19.76 2.52 9.24
N PRO A 54 20.87 2.79 8.53
CA PRO A 54 20.92 3.91 7.59
C PRO A 54 19.83 3.78 6.51
N PRO A 55 19.14 4.87 6.12
CA PRO A 55 18.05 4.82 5.14
C PRO A 55 18.44 4.24 3.77
N THR A 56 19.73 4.29 3.43
CA THR A 56 20.27 3.77 2.17
C THR A 56 20.60 2.28 2.22
N SER A 57 20.60 1.65 3.41
CA SER A 57 21.04 0.27 3.60
C SER A 57 20.00 -0.75 3.11
N SER A 58 20.47 -1.95 2.77
CA SER A 58 19.60 -3.08 2.39
C SER A 58 18.70 -3.52 3.54
N GLU A 59 19.23 -3.52 4.76
CA GLU A 59 18.54 -3.89 5.99
C GLU A 59 17.35 -2.95 6.23
N TYR A 60 17.57 -1.63 6.12
CA TYR A 60 16.50 -0.64 6.25
C TYR A 60 15.36 -0.93 5.26
N LYS A 61 15.69 -1.09 3.98
CA LYS A 61 14.68 -1.36 2.93
C LYS A 61 13.94 -2.68 3.17
N GLN A 62 14.65 -3.72 3.59
CA GLN A 62 14.06 -5.03 3.86
C GLN A 62 13.12 -4.99 5.08
N THR A 63 13.56 -4.39 6.19
CA THR A 63 12.75 -4.25 7.40
C THR A 63 11.53 -3.35 7.14
N MET A 64 11.70 -2.27 6.39
CA MET A 64 10.61 -1.38 5.99
C MET A 64 9.57 -2.12 5.13
N ARG A 65 10.03 -2.92 4.15
CA ARG A 65 9.16 -3.76 3.34
C ARG A 65 8.39 -4.79 4.18
N GLN A 66 9.04 -5.41 5.17
CA GLN A 66 8.37 -6.33 6.09
C GLN A 66 7.27 -5.61 6.89
N ALA A 67 7.57 -4.43 7.45
CA ALA A 67 6.57 -3.63 8.18
C ALA A 67 5.40 -3.22 7.27
N ALA A 68 5.67 -2.83 6.02
CA ALA A 68 4.65 -2.49 5.03
C ALA A 68 3.76 -3.70 4.70
N ASN A 69 4.35 -4.88 4.51
CA ASN A 69 3.62 -6.12 4.26
C ASN A 69 2.72 -6.53 5.44
N LEU A 70 3.11 -6.18 6.67
CA LEU A 70 2.30 -6.33 7.88
C LEU A 70 1.30 -5.19 8.09
N LYS A 71 0.97 -4.43 7.05
CA LYS A 71 -0.03 -3.36 7.04
C LYS A 71 0.32 -2.09 7.84
N CYS A 72 1.61 -1.82 8.11
CA CYS A 72 2.02 -0.52 8.65
C CYS A 72 1.93 0.57 7.58
N THR A 73 0.99 1.51 7.71
CA THR A 73 0.78 2.62 6.78
C THR A 73 2.00 3.54 6.69
N ASN A 74 2.67 3.82 7.83
CA ASN A 74 3.92 4.57 7.86
C ASN A 74 5.01 3.91 7.01
N ALA A 75 5.14 2.58 7.10
CA ALA A 75 6.12 1.85 6.31
C ALA A 75 5.76 1.82 4.83
N MET A 76 4.47 1.66 4.50
CA MET A 76 4.00 1.74 3.11
C MET A 76 4.33 3.10 2.49
N LEU A 77 4.11 4.20 3.20
CA LEU A 77 4.40 5.54 2.70
C LEU A 77 5.89 5.69 2.35
N VAL A 78 6.76 5.23 3.25
CA VAL A 78 8.21 5.22 3.00
C VAL A 78 8.57 4.35 1.80
N MET A 79 7.94 3.17 1.65
CA MET A 79 8.18 2.31 0.49
C MET A 79 7.69 2.94 -0.82
N VAL A 80 6.56 3.66 -0.82
CA VAL A 80 6.10 4.44 -1.97
C VAL A 80 7.13 5.50 -2.34
N GLN A 81 7.71 6.19 -1.36
CA GLN A 81 8.74 7.20 -1.62
C GLN A 81 10.05 6.59 -2.18
N ILE A 82 10.50 5.46 -1.62
CA ILE A 82 11.73 4.78 -2.07
C ILE A 82 11.58 4.23 -3.49
N LEU A 83 10.44 3.60 -3.78
CA LEU A 83 10.21 2.88 -5.04
C LEU A 83 9.63 3.79 -6.13
N GLY A 84 8.89 4.83 -5.76
CA GLY A 84 8.26 5.78 -6.69
C GLY A 84 9.26 6.64 -7.47
N ASN A 85 10.48 6.79 -6.96
CA ASN A 85 11.58 7.46 -7.64
C ASN A 85 12.43 6.51 -8.52
N SER A 86 12.03 5.25 -8.66
CA SER A 86 12.74 4.26 -9.47
C SER A 86 12.30 4.33 -10.94
N ASN A 87 13.22 4.04 -11.85
CA ASN A 87 12.91 3.82 -13.27
C ASN A 87 12.55 2.35 -13.58
N ASP A 88 12.60 1.46 -12.58
CA ASP A 88 12.21 0.06 -12.75
C ASP A 88 10.70 -0.10 -12.66
N THR A 89 10.13 -0.81 -13.63
CA THR A 89 8.69 -1.02 -13.71
C THR A 89 8.16 -1.88 -12.55
N ASN A 90 8.95 -2.84 -12.05
CA ASN A 90 8.55 -3.65 -10.90
C ASN A 90 8.50 -2.84 -9.61
N ASP A 91 9.46 -1.93 -9.41
CA ASP A 91 9.46 -0.99 -8.30
C ASP A 91 8.22 -0.08 -8.35
N LEU A 92 7.91 0.50 -9.52
CA LEU A 92 6.72 1.34 -9.70
C LEU A 92 5.40 0.58 -9.48
N GLN A 93 5.31 -0.67 -9.92
CA GLN A 93 4.15 -1.53 -9.63
C GLN A 93 4.01 -1.81 -8.14
N THR A 94 5.12 -2.06 -7.45
CA THR A 94 5.15 -2.30 -6.01
C THR A 94 4.77 -1.02 -5.23
N ALA A 95 5.27 0.15 -5.65
CA ALA A 95 4.88 1.45 -5.11
C ALA A 95 3.37 1.68 -5.27
N THR A 96 2.84 1.43 -6.47
CA THR A 96 1.41 1.53 -6.78
C THR A 96 0.58 0.61 -5.88
N TYR A 97 1.03 -0.62 -5.65
CA TYR A 97 0.38 -1.55 -4.74
C TYR A 97 0.29 -0.99 -3.31
N TYR A 98 1.39 -0.49 -2.75
CA TYR A 98 1.39 0.11 -1.41
C TYR A 98 0.55 1.39 -1.34
N PHE A 99 0.59 2.24 -2.37
CA PHE A 99 -0.25 3.43 -2.47
C PHE A 99 -1.75 3.06 -2.42
N ASN A 100 -2.16 2.04 -3.17
CA ASN A 100 -3.53 1.53 -3.15
C ASN A 100 -3.93 0.96 -1.80
N MET A 101 -3.01 0.30 -1.08
CA MET A 101 -3.24 -0.14 0.30
C MET A 101 -3.43 1.03 1.26
N ILE A 102 -2.63 2.09 1.15
CA ILE A 102 -2.78 3.31 1.94
C ILE A 102 -4.16 3.94 1.71
N ASN A 103 -4.60 4.06 0.45
CA ASN A 103 -5.92 4.61 0.12
C ASN A 103 -7.08 3.82 0.72
N LYS A 104 -6.93 2.50 0.84
CA LYS A 104 -7.90 1.59 1.47
C LYS A 104 -7.82 1.57 3.00
N SER A 105 -6.79 2.15 3.61
CA SER A 105 -6.64 2.22 5.07
C SER A 105 -7.61 3.22 5.70
N ASN A 106 -7.66 3.30 7.03
CA ASN A 106 -8.41 4.35 7.75
C ASN A 106 -7.53 5.52 8.20
N ASP A 107 -6.27 5.57 7.75
CA ASP A 107 -5.28 6.57 8.15
C ASP A 107 -5.36 7.80 7.22
N SER A 108 -6.21 8.77 7.58
CA SER A 108 -6.42 9.96 6.76
C SER A 108 -5.15 10.78 6.57
N TYR A 109 -4.30 10.87 7.60
CA TYR A 109 -3.05 11.61 7.53
C TYR A 109 -2.10 10.99 6.50
N ILE A 110 -1.88 9.67 6.55
CA ILE A 110 -0.98 9.00 5.61
C ILE A 110 -1.54 8.99 4.19
N LYS A 111 -2.86 8.97 4.00
CA LYS A 111 -3.47 9.15 2.67
C LYS A 111 -3.11 10.50 2.05
N GLU A 112 -3.24 11.59 2.79
CA GLU A 112 -2.91 12.91 2.24
C GLU A 112 -1.40 13.02 1.95
N GLN A 113 -0.54 12.49 2.83
CA GLN A 113 0.90 12.44 2.55
C GLN A 113 1.23 11.62 1.29
N ALA A 114 0.57 10.48 1.10
CA ALA A 114 0.78 9.65 -0.09
C ALA A 114 0.35 10.36 -1.38
N ARG A 115 -0.72 11.18 -1.34
CA ARG A 115 -1.16 11.96 -2.50
C ARG A 115 -0.13 13.00 -2.92
N LEU A 116 0.52 13.67 -1.96
CA LEU A 116 1.59 14.64 -2.26
C LEU A 116 2.75 13.98 -3.03
N LEU A 117 3.03 12.70 -2.79
CA LEU A 117 4.06 11.97 -3.55
C LEU A 117 3.72 11.78 -5.03
N LEU A 118 2.44 11.86 -5.43
CA LEU A 118 2.07 11.76 -6.85
C LEU A 118 2.47 13.02 -7.64
N ASP A 119 2.51 14.16 -6.98
CA ASP A 119 3.00 15.41 -7.57
C ASP A 119 4.53 15.38 -7.71
N GLU A 120 5.22 14.71 -6.78
CA GLU A 120 6.68 14.54 -6.80
C GLU A 120 7.17 13.47 -7.78
N PHE A 121 6.38 12.41 -8.03
CA PHE A 121 6.77 11.27 -8.86
C PHE A 121 5.81 11.06 -10.06
N PRO A 122 6.03 11.76 -11.19
CA PRO A 122 5.15 11.67 -12.36
C PRO A 122 4.98 10.27 -12.94
N GLU A 123 6.04 9.45 -12.93
CA GLU A 123 5.98 8.07 -13.46
C GLU A 123 5.11 7.16 -12.58
N LEU A 124 5.13 7.35 -11.26
CA LEU A 124 4.22 6.67 -10.34
C LEU A 124 2.77 7.08 -10.61
N SER A 125 2.52 8.38 -10.78
CA SER A 125 1.19 8.91 -11.10
C SER A 125 0.62 8.31 -12.40
N LYS A 126 1.42 8.24 -13.47
CA LYS A 126 1.04 7.56 -14.72
C LYS A 126 0.69 6.09 -14.48
N THR A 127 1.54 5.37 -13.76
CA THR A 127 1.34 3.94 -13.48
C THR A 127 0.02 3.69 -12.72
N ILE A 128 -0.32 4.54 -11.75
CA ILE A 128 -1.58 4.47 -11.02
C ILE A 128 -2.77 4.72 -11.97
N GLN A 129 -2.71 5.77 -12.79
CA GLN A 129 -3.77 6.09 -13.75
C GLN A 129 -3.98 4.97 -14.78
N GLU A 130 -2.92 4.29 -15.20
CA GLU A 130 -2.99 3.16 -16.11
C GLU A 130 -3.67 1.94 -15.48
N GLN A 131 -3.47 1.68 -14.19
CA GLN A 131 -4.17 0.62 -13.47
C GLN A 131 -5.64 0.94 -13.18
N GLU A 132 -5.97 2.22 -12.98
CA GLU A 132 -7.34 2.66 -12.71
C GLU A 132 -8.21 2.72 -13.97
N LYS A 133 -7.60 2.79 -15.16
CA LYS A 133 -8.35 2.63 -16.41
C LYS A 133 -9.01 1.25 -16.34
N PRO A 134 -10.36 1.18 -16.33
CA PRO A 134 -11.00 -0.11 -16.47
C PRO A 134 -10.42 -0.70 -17.75
N ASN A 135 -9.89 -1.92 -17.65
CA ASN A 135 -9.65 -2.72 -18.84
C ASN A 135 -10.99 -2.69 -19.58
N LEU A 136 -11.09 -1.83 -20.59
CA LEU A 136 -12.01 -1.98 -21.70
C LEU A 136 -11.51 -3.26 -22.36
N SER A 137 -11.82 -4.38 -21.69
CA SER A 137 -11.75 -5.72 -22.19
C SER A 137 -12.34 -5.58 -23.56
N TYR A 138 -11.46 -5.77 -24.55
CA TYR A 138 -11.78 -5.86 -25.94
C TYR A 138 -13.12 -6.58 -26.02
N SER A 139 -14.21 -5.82 -26.15
CA SER A 139 -15.46 -6.43 -26.48
C SER A 139 -15.12 -7.00 -27.84
N HIS A 140 -15.03 -8.33 -27.92
CA HIS A 140 -15.00 -9.00 -29.19
C HIS A 140 -16.26 -8.54 -29.87
N ALA A 141 -16.14 -7.47 -30.66
CA ALA A 141 -17.09 -7.09 -31.67
C ALA A 141 -17.17 -8.32 -32.56
N ARG A 142 -18.13 -9.19 -32.23
CA ARG A 142 -18.54 -10.31 -33.06
C ARG A 142 -19.17 -9.67 -34.28
N PHE A 143 -18.35 -9.26 -35.23
CA PHE A 143 -18.78 -8.66 -36.49
C PHE A 143 -19.53 -9.67 -37.40
N PHE A 144 -19.67 -10.94 -36.97
CA PHE A 144 -20.41 -11.96 -37.72
C PHE A 144 -21.18 -12.91 -36.78
N THR A 145 -22.17 -12.41 -36.05
CA THR A 145 -23.27 -13.31 -35.61
C THR A 145 -24.32 -13.37 -36.71
N HIS A 146 -24.50 -14.55 -37.30
CA HIS A 146 -25.60 -14.86 -38.22
C HIS A 146 -26.93 -14.39 -37.61
N GLN A 147 -27.69 -13.62 -38.39
CA GLN A 147 -29.05 -13.23 -38.02
C GLN A 147 -29.88 -14.49 -37.78
N ARG A 148 -30.31 -14.70 -36.54
CA ARG A 148 -31.39 -15.63 -36.23
C ARG A 148 -32.65 -15.00 -36.85
N LYS A 149 -33.18 -15.62 -37.91
CA LYS A 149 -34.42 -15.18 -38.54
C LYS A 149 -35.50 -15.06 -37.48
N ARG A 150 -36.09 -13.88 -37.46
CA ARG A 150 -37.22 -13.45 -36.67
C ARG A 150 -38.48 -14.05 -37.34
N GLU A 151 -39.13 -15.00 -36.68
CA GLU A 151 -40.53 -15.31 -36.94
C GLU A 151 -41.34 -14.63 -35.84
N GLU A 152 -42.05 -13.57 -36.21
CA GLU A 152 -43.13 -12.97 -35.41
C GLU A 152 -44.48 -13.54 -35.91
N PRO A 153 -45.64 -13.09 -35.39
CA PRO A 153 -46.33 -13.67 -34.25
C PRO A 153 -47.76 -14.13 -34.65
N VAL A 154 -48.42 -14.93 -33.83
CA VAL A 154 -49.90 -14.98 -33.87
C VAL A 154 -50.41 -14.78 -32.44
N GLU A 155 -51.10 -13.66 -32.27
CA GLU A 155 -51.79 -13.22 -31.07
C GLU A 155 -52.99 -14.12 -30.70
N TYR A 156 -53.16 -14.26 -29.39
CA TYR A 156 -54.36 -14.33 -28.53
C TYR A 156 -55.72 -14.75 -29.14
N ILE A 157 -56.52 -15.55 -28.44
CA ILE A 157 -57.60 -15.01 -27.56
C ILE A 157 -57.86 -15.92 -26.35
N GLU A 158 -58.02 -15.25 -25.23
CA GLU A 158 -58.53 -15.69 -23.93
C GLU A 158 -60.08 -15.69 -23.96
N THR A 159 -60.73 -16.80 -23.60
CA THR A 159 -62.12 -16.76 -23.11
C THR A 159 -62.32 -17.76 -21.97
N VAL A 160 -62.48 -17.20 -20.78
CA VAL A 160 -63.07 -17.83 -19.61
C VAL A 160 -64.58 -17.87 -19.79
N ALA A 161 -65.23 -18.99 -19.50
CA ALA A 161 -66.65 -19.02 -19.15
C ALA A 161 -66.92 -20.14 -18.14
N CYS A 162 -67.33 -19.75 -16.93
CA CYS A 162 -67.90 -20.62 -15.91
C CYS A 162 -69.43 -20.76 -16.08
N LYS A 163 -69.90 -22.00 -15.89
CA LYS A 163 -71.17 -22.47 -15.29
C LYS A 163 -72.54 -22.17 -15.94
N ALA A 164 -73.33 -23.24 -16.03
CA ALA A 164 -74.56 -23.40 -15.24
C ALA A 164 -74.65 -24.86 -14.76
#